data_AF-A0A7S4BKD6-F1
#
_entry.id   AF-A0A7S4BKD6-F1
#
_cell.length_a   1.000
_cell.length_b   1.000
_cell.length_c   1.000
_cell.angle_alpha   90.00
_cell.angle_beta   90.00
_cell.angle_gamma   90.00
#
_symmetry.space_group_name_H-M   'P 1'
#
loop_
_entity.id
_entity.type
_entity.pdbx_description
1 polymer ?
#
loop_
_entity_poly.entity_id
_entity_poly.type
_entity_poly.pdbx_seq_one_letter_code
_entity_poly.pdbx_strand_id
1 'polypeptide(L)'
;MEAELKLALPSRAALDALLEHLGASDRKGILQSSIFYDTPSETIRGEGCNARLRHALHRDNGTESWVVTVKGPKLKQKEFKADSIAVRPEEEEEGRCKRRYKKCSTQSAKHSASRPRASSRGIGSL
;
A
#
# COMPACT_ATOMS: atom_id res chain seq x y z
N MET A 1 -9.14 -8.71 -21.47
CA MET A 1 -9.83 -7.52 -20.90
C MET A 1 -8.97 -6.99 -19.77
N GLU A 2 -8.48 -5.76 -19.85
CA GLU A 2 -7.70 -5.14 -18.76
C GLU A 2 -8.64 -4.38 -17.81
N ALA A 3 -8.54 -4.64 -16.50
CA ALA A 3 -9.19 -3.86 -15.46
C ALA A 3 -8.12 -3.14 -14.64
N GLU A 4 -8.29 -1.82 -14.45
CA GLU A 4 -7.32 -0.97 -13.77
C GLU A 4 -8.06 -0.04 -12.81
N LEU A 5 -7.62 0.03 -11.55
CA LEU A 5 -8.06 1.02 -10.57
C LEU A 5 -7.10 2.21 -10.61
N LYS A 6 -7.63 3.42 -10.81
CA LYS A 6 -6.84 4.66 -10.87
C LYS A 6 -7.20 5.56 -9.72
N LEU A 7 -6.22 5.87 -8.89
CA LEU A 7 -6.34 6.79 -7.77
C LEU A 7 -5.47 8.01 -8.04
N ALA A 8 -6.04 9.21 -7.98
CA ALA A 8 -5.28 10.44 -8.02
C ALA A 8 -4.75 10.74 -6.63
N LEU A 9 -3.43 10.96 -6.51
CA LEU A 9 -2.82 11.36 -5.25
C LEU A 9 -2.86 12.89 -5.12
N PRO A 10 -3.26 13.44 -3.97
CA PRO A 10 -3.53 14.88 -3.82
C PRO A 10 -2.26 15.74 -3.77
N SER A 11 -1.10 15.15 -3.50
CA SER A 11 0.16 15.89 -3.38
C SER A 11 1.38 14.98 -3.63
N ARG A 12 2.54 15.60 -3.83
CA ARG A 12 3.82 14.89 -3.92
C ARG A 12 4.14 14.15 -2.61
N ALA A 13 3.87 14.77 -1.45
CA ALA A 13 4.10 14.14 -0.16
C ALA A 13 3.28 12.85 0.03
N ALA A 14 2.03 12.81 -0.47
CA ALA A 14 1.22 11.60 -0.45
C ALA A 14 1.80 10.47 -1.32
N LEU A 15 2.41 10.82 -2.46
CA LEU A 15 3.14 9.87 -3.29
C LEU A 15 4.38 9.33 -2.57
N ASP A 16 5.20 10.21 -1.99
CA ASP A 16 6.43 9.78 -1.32
C ASP A 16 6.12 8.87 -0.12
N ALA A 17 5.11 9.20 0.70
CA ALA A 17 4.65 8.35 1.81
C ALA A 17 4.12 6.99 1.34
N LEU A 18 3.40 6.94 0.21
CA LEU A 18 2.93 5.69 -0.38
C LEU A 18 4.10 4.83 -0.88
N LEU A 19 5.07 5.44 -1.56
CA LEU A 19 6.26 4.74 -2.04
C LEU A 19 7.08 4.17 -0.88
N GLU A 20 7.26 4.95 0.20
CA GLU A 20 7.92 4.50 1.43
C GLU A 20 7.18 3.32 2.07
N HIS A 21 5.86 3.43 2.23
CA HIS A 21 5.04 2.36 2.79
C HIS A 21 5.09 1.06 1.97
N LEU A 22 5.16 1.17 0.64
CA LEU A 22 5.29 0.02 -0.27
C LEU A 22 6.72 -0.52 -0.37
N GLY A 23 7.71 0.13 0.26
CA GLY A 23 9.13 -0.19 0.08
C GLY A 23 9.61 0.00 -1.36
N ALA A 24 8.91 0.82 -2.14
CA ALA A 24 9.25 1.11 -3.53
C ALA A 24 10.40 2.12 -3.60
N SER A 25 11.33 1.94 -4.53
CA SER A 25 12.45 2.87 -4.74
C SER A 25 12.52 3.33 -6.19
N ASP A 26 12.91 4.59 -6.38
CA ASP A 26 13.03 5.23 -7.70
C ASP A 26 14.11 4.62 -8.60
N ARG A 27 14.99 3.74 -8.07
CA ARG A 27 16.10 3.12 -8.80
C ARG A 27 15.64 2.16 -9.91
N LYS A 28 14.43 1.60 -9.79
CA LYS A 28 13.83 0.70 -10.80
C LYS A 28 12.70 1.36 -11.60
N GLY A 29 12.65 2.70 -11.58
CA GLY A 29 11.63 3.44 -12.32
C GLY A 29 11.79 3.25 -13.83
N ILE A 30 10.66 3.25 -14.54
CA ILE A 30 10.61 3.33 -16.00
C ILE A 30 10.22 4.76 -16.36
N LEU A 31 11.07 5.43 -17.13
CA LEU A 31 10.73 6.74 -17.69
C LEU A 31 9.89 6.51 -18.95
N GLN A 32 8.67 7.03 -18.97
CA GLN A 32 7.77 6.85 -20.10
C GLN A 32 7.33 8.20 -20.65
N SER A 33 7.38 8.34 -21.97
CA SER A 33 6.69 9.39 -22.71
C SER A 33 5.59 8.76 -23.57
N SER A 34 4.51 9.50 -23.80
CA SER A 34 3.39 9.03 -24.62
C SER A 34 2.98 10.12 -25.59
N ILE A 35 2.92 9.78 -26.86
CA ILE A 35 2.38 10.62 -27.94
C ILE A 35 1.01 10.05 -28.30
N PHE A 36 -0.01 10.89 -28.24
CA PHE A 36 -1.37 10.52 -28.63
C PHE A 36 -1.64 10.95 -30.06
N TYR A 37 -2.29 10.07 -30.81
CA TYR A 37 -2.67 10.32 -32.19
C TYR A 37 -4.18 10.35 -32.31
N ASP A 38 -4.66 11.27 -33.14
CA ASP A 38 -6.04 11.36 -33.56
C ASP A 38 -6.10 11.86 -35.01
N THR A 39 -7.28 11.80 -35.63
CA THR A 39 -7.52 12.46 -36.90
C THR A 39 -7.70 13.97 -36.69
N PRO A 40 -7.56 14.81 -37.73
CA PRO A 40 -7.88 16.24 -37.63
C PRO A 40 -9.33 16.51 -37.16
N SER A 41 -10.23 15.55 -37.38
CA SER A 41 -11.64 15.57 -36.96
C SER A 41 -11.89 14.93 -35.59
N GLU A 42 -10.86 14.57 -34.83
CA GLU A 42 -10.94 13.89 -33.53
C GLU A 42 -11.79 12.60 -33.53
N THR A 43 -11.77 11.85 -34.62
CA THR A 43 -12.64 10.67 -34.81
C THR A 43 -12.31 9.55 -33.82
N ILE A 44 -11.03 9.33 -33.51
CA ILE A 44 -10.63 8.25 -32.58
C ILE A 44 -11.20 8.54 -31.19
N ARG A 45 -11.07 9.77 -30.72
CA ARG A 45 -11.66 10.21 -29.45
C ARG A 45 -13.19 10.19 -29.50
N GLY A 46 -13.80 10.62 -30.60
CA GLY A 46 -15.26 10.64 -30.79
C GLY A 46 -15.90 9.26 -30.62
N GLU A 47 -15.21 8.22 -31.08
CA GLU A 47 -15.61 6.82 -30.91
C GLU A 47 -15.21 6.22 -29.54
N GLY A 48 -14.79 7.06 -28.59
CA GLY A 48 -14.34 6.63 -27.26
C GLY A 48 -13.07 5.80 -27.26
N CYS A 49 -12.32 5.79 -28.37
CA CYS A 49 -11.07 5.06 -28.55
C CYS A 49 -9.86 5.92 -28.18
N ASN A 50 -8.68 5.30 -28.13
CA ASN A 50 -7.41 6.00 -27.93
C ASN A 50 -6.28 5.31 -28.70
N ALA A 51 -5.52 6.07 -29.48
CA ALA A 51 -4.29 5.61 -30.11
C ALA A 51 -3.09 6.35 -29.51
N ARG A 52 -2.06 5.61 -29.11
CA ARG A 52 -0.82 6.19 -28.57
C ARG A 52 0.42 5.41 -28.97
N LEU A 53 1.52 6.13 -29.16
CA LEU A 53 2.88 5.58 -29.14
C LEU A 53 3.49 5.87 -27.78
N ARG A 54 3.95 4.83 -27.09
CA ARG A 54 4.69 4.95 -25.85
C ARG A 54 6.15 4.62 -26.10
N HIS A 55 7.04 5.51 -25.67
CA HIS A 55 8.47 5.23 -25.53
C HIS A 55 8.77 5.01 -24.03
N ALA A 56 9.49 3.94 -23.72
CA ALA A 56 9.86 3.59 -22.35
C ALA A 56 11.36 3.34 -22.23
N LEU A 57 12.02 4.04 -21.31
CA LEU A 57 13.42 3.86 -20.93
C LEU A 57 13.49 3.21 -19.54
N HIS A 58 14.05 2.02 -19.49
CA HIS A 58 14.32 1.27 -18.27
C HIS A 58 15.60 1.80 -17.62
N ARG A 59 15.50 2.44 -16.45
CA ARG A 59 16.66 3.11 -15.82
C ARG A 59 17.70 2.15 -15.26
N ASP A 60 17.31 0.90 -14.99
CA ASP A 60 18.16 -0.12 -14.39
C ASP A 60 19.14 -0.75 -15.40
N ASN A 61 18.71 -0.94 -16.64
CA ASN A 61 19.52 -1.59 -17.68
C ASN A 61 19.73 -0.72 -18.94
N GLY A 62 19.17 0.50 -18.98
CA GLY A 62 19.26 1.42 -20.11
C GLY A 62 18.50 0.96 -21.35
N THR A 63 17.65 -0.06 -21.26
CA THR A 63 16.92 -0.61 -22.41
C THR A 63 15.75 0.29 -22.78
N GLU A 64 15.57 0.48 -24.09
CA GLU A 64 14.48 1.26 -24.67
C GLU A 64 13.46 0.35 -25.33
N SER A 65 12.19 0.76 -25.30
CA SER A 65 11.12 0.07 -26.02
C SER A 65 10.08 1.06 -26.54
N TRP A 66 9.49 0.70 -27.69
CA TRP A 66 8.41 1.44 -28.32
C TRP A 66 7.18 0.55 -28.44
N VAL A 67 6.04 1.04 -27.96
CA VAL A 67 4.79 0.31 -27.96
C VAL A 67 3.70 1.17 -28.56
N VAL A 68 3.11 0.72 -29.67
CA VAL A 68 1.88 1.27 -30.21
C VAL A 68 0.71 0.60 -29.49
N THR A 69 -0.18 1.41 -28.91
CA THR A 69 -1.41 0.92 -28.26
C THR A 69 -2.63 1.55 -28.92
N VAL A 70 -3.58 0.71 -29.30
CA VAL A 70 -4.95 1.12 -29.66
C VAL A 70 -5.90 0.56 -28.61
N LYS A 71 -6.59 1.44 -27.88
CA LYS A 71 -7.65 1.07 -26.94
C LYS A 71 -9.00 1.36 -27.60
N GLY A 72 -9.86 0.34 -27.64
CA GLY A 72 -11.24 0.47 -28.11
C GLY A 72 -12.12 1.28 -27.14
N PRO A 73 -13.42 1.42 -27.45
CA PRO A 73 -14.34 2.22 -26.66
C PRO A 73 -14.37 1.77 -25.20
N LYS A 74 -14.23 2.73 -24.28
CA LYS A 74 -14.41 2.45 -22.85
C LYS A 74 -15.86 2.06 -22.60
N LEU A 75 -16.08 0.88 -22.03
CA LEU A 75 -17.39 0.52 -21.49
C LEU A 75 -17.80 1.57 -20.45
N LYS A 76 -19.08 2.01 -20.47
CA LYS A 76 -19.62 2.97 -19.49
C LYS A 76 -19.37 2.41 -18.08
N GLN A 77 -18.36 2.94 -17.39
CA GLN A 77 -18.11 2.59 -16.00
C GLN A 77 -19.27 3.14 -15.17
N LYS A 78 -19.97 2.28 -14.43
CA LYS A 78 -20.86 2.73 -13.36
C LYS A 78 -19.99 3.53 -12.39
N GLU A 79 -20.30 4.81 -12.20
CA GLU A 79 -19.63 5.64 -11.19
C GLU A 79 -19.79 4.95 -9.83
N PHE A 80 -18.68 4.49 -9.26
CA PHE A 80 -18.62 4.16 -7.85
C PHE A 80 -18.41 5.48 -7.11
N LYS A 81 -19.47 6.01 -6.49
CA LYS A 81 -19.35 7.10 -5.53
C LYS A 81 -18.53 6.58 -4.36
N ALA A 82 -17.32 7.09 -4.22
CA ALA A 82 -16.46 6.83 -3.07
C ALA A 82 -16.99 7.62 -1.87
N ASP A 83 -18.17 7.25 -1.37
CA ASP A 83 -18.63 7.76 -0.10
C ASP A 83 -17.81 7.08 1.01
N SER A 84 -16.81 7.81 1.49
CA SER A 84 -16.10 7.59 2.76
C SER A 84 -15.31 6.28 2.94
N ILE A 85 -14.07 6.23 2.42
CA ILE A 85 -13.01 5.49 3.14
C ILE A 85 -12.57 6.40 4.29
N ALA A 86 -13.37 6.43 5.36
CA ALA A 86 -12.97 7.06 6.60
C ALA A 86 -11.87 6.20 7.22
N VAL A 87 -10.61 6.60 7.03
CA VAL A 87 -9.50 6.12 7.85
C VAL A 87 -9.84 6.56 9.28
N ARG A 88 -10.31 5.63 10.10
CA ARG A 88 -10.45 5.85 11.54
C ARG A 88 -9.04 5.98 12.09
N PRO A 89 -8.62 7.13 12.65
CA PRO A 89 -7.43 7.14 13.48
C PRO A 89 -7.68 6.16 14.63
N GLU A 90 -6.71 5.28 14.90
CA GLU A 90 -6.74 4.41 16.06
C GLU A 90 -6.79 5.30 17.31
N GLU A 91 -7.95 5.36 17.97
CA GLU A 91 -8.05 5.90 19.31
C GLU A 91 -7.27 4.97 20.24
N GLU A 92 -6.29 5.53 20.95
CA GLU A 92 -5.62 4.92 22.10
C GLU A 92 -6.68 4.40 23.08
N GLU A 93 -6.84 3.08 23.18
CA GLU A 93 -7.73 2.50 24.18
C GLU A 93 -7.04 2.55 25.56
N GLU A 94 -7.18 3.69 26.24
CA GLU A 94 -6.93 3.85 27.66
C GLU A 94 -7.73 2.82 28.46
N GLY A 95 -7.04 2.20 29.41
CA GLY A 95 -7.50 1.03 30.15
C GLY A 95 -8.87 1.18 30.82
N ARG A 96 -9.70 0.16 30.63
CA ARG A 96 -10.85 -0.11 31.51
C ARG A 96 -10.76 -1.53 32.07
N CYS A 97 -9.99 -1.65 33.15
CA CYS A 97 -9.94 -2.83 34.01
C CYS A 97 -11.35 -3.15 34.55
N LYS A 98 -12.01 -4.16 33.98
CA LYS A 98 -13.29 -4.69 34.50
C LYS A 98 -13.04 -5.48 35.78
N ARG A 99 -13.19 -4.84 36.94
CA ARG A 99 -13.33 -5.54 38.23
C ARG A 99 -14.71 -6.18 38.33
N ARG A 100 -14.82 -7.43 37.85
CA ARG A 100 -15.75 -8.41 38.43
C ARG A 100 -14.91 -9.29 39.36
N TYR A 101 -15.24 -9.34 40.64
CA TYR A 101 -15.67 -10.56 41.33
C TYR A 101 -15.97 -10.26 42.81
N LYS A 102 -17.09 -10.87 43.24
CA LYS A 102 -17.70 -10.80 44.56
C LYS A 102 -16.77 -11.28 45.67
N LYS A 103 -16.97 -10.68 46.85
CA LYS A 103 -16.52 -11.16 48.16
C LYS A 103 -16.99 -12.59 48.45
N CYS A 104 -16.05 -13.45 48.86
CA CYS A 104 -16.13 -14.54 49.83
C CYS A 104 -14.70 -15.09 49.92
N SER A 105 -14.10 -15.48 51.03
CA SER A 105 -14.36 -15.47 52.47
C SER A 105 -13.01 -15.87 53.08
N THR A 106 -12.71 -15.35 54.26
CA THR A 106 -11.50 -15.62 55.05
C THR A 106 -11.31 -17.10 55.37
N GLN A 107 -10.07 -17.63 55.23
CA GLN A 107 -9.26 -18.13 56.35
C GLN A 107 -7.91 -18.74 55.88
N SER A 108 -6.86 -18.33 56.60
CA SER A 108 -5.53 -18.91 56.86
C SER A 108 -5.11 -20.23 56.20
N ALA A 109 -3.89 -20.29 55.64
CA ALA A 109 -2.68 -20.66 56.38
C ALA A 109 -1.43 -20.84 55.47
N LYS A 110 -0.34 -20.18 55.87
CA LYS A 110 1.09 -20.60 55.89
C LYS A 110 1.58 -21.68 54.89
N HIS A 111 2.62 -21.38 54.10
CA HIS A 111 4.01 -21.79 54.38
C HIS A 111 4.99 -21.48 53.21
N SER A 112 6.23 -21.12 53.61
CA SER A 112 7.55 -21.29 52.93
C SER A 112 7.73 -20.82 51.48
N ALA A 113 8.50 -19.76 51.18
CA ALA A 113 9.95 -19.58 51.31
C ALA A 113 10.80 -20.61 50.55
N SER A 114 11.39 -20.22 49.41
CA SER A 114 12.83 -20.42 49.11
C SER A 114 13.24 -19.79 47.77
N ARG A 115 14.51 -19.39 47.73
CA ARG A 115 15.22 -18.43 46.87
C ARG A 115 15.77 -19.04 45.54
N PRO A 116 16.40 -18.22 44.68
CA PRO A 116 16.79 -18.55 43.29
C PRO A 116 18.22 -19.13 43.16
N ARG A 117 18.58 -19.64 41.97
CA ARG A 117 19.95 -19.86 41.43
C ARG A 117 19.83 -20.04 39.90
N ALA A 118 20.45 -19.24 39.02
CA ALA A 118 21.88 -19.01 38.73
C ALA A 118 22.57 -20.17 37.99
N SER A 119 23.25 -19.86 36.86
CA SER A 119 24.44 -20.49 36.24
C SER A 119 24.30 -20.45 34.70
N SER A 120 25.14 -19.83 33.84
CA SER A 120 26.59 -19.64 33.66
C SER A 120 27.24 -20.58 32.62
N ARG A 121 28.06 -19.98 31.73
CA ARG A 121 29.13 -20.54 30.83
C ARG A 121 28.68 -21.34 29.60
N GLY A 122 29.42 -21.39 28.48
CA GLY A 122 30.77 -20.93 28.10
C GLY A 122 30.82 -20.55 26.60
N ILE A 123 31.70 -19.69 26.11
CA ILE A 123 33.13 -19.87 25.78
C ILE A 123 33.42 -21.18 25.04
N GLY A 124 33.82 -21.07 23.77
CA GLY A 124 34.39 -22.14 22.96
C GLY A 124 34.95 -21.57 21.65
N SER A 125 36.25 -21.29 21.66
CA SER A 125 37.08 -20.89 20.51
C SER A 125 37.27 -22.04 19.52
N LEU A 126 37.33 -21.71 18.23
CA LEU A 126 38.32 -22.19 17.26
C LEU A 126 38.59 -21.07 16.25
#